data_AF-A0A2R6W1Y4-F1
#
_entry.id   AF-A0A2R6W1Y4-F1
#
_cell.length_a   1.000
_cell.length_b   1.000
_cell.length_c   1.000
_cell.angle_alpha   90.00
_cell.angle_beta   90.00
_cell.angle_gamma   90.00
#
_symmetry.space_group_name_H-M   'P 1'
#
loop_
_entity.id
_entity.type
_entity.pdbx_description
1 polymer ?
#
loop_
_entity_poly.entity_id
_entity_poly.type
_entity_poly.pdbx_seq_one_letter_code
_entity_poly.pdbx_strand_id
1 'polypeptide(L)' 'MEGFTTAAVSRESQDPTPRKSIQKLSESFCAPQYAASLKCLDDSDYDKSKCQDQFEAYKACRKQEREIRLEANRKSKRFF' A
#
# COMPACT_ATOMS: atom_id res chain seq x y z
N MET A 1 35.74 13.06 -36.97
CA MET A 1 34.69 13.73 -36.18
C MET A 1 33.59 12.70 -36.05
N GLU A 2 33.72 11.83 -35.06
CA GLU A 2 32.92 10.61 -34.95
C GLU A 2 31.71 10.87 -34.05
N GLY A 3 30.52 10.66 -34.59
CA GLY A 3 29.26 10.85 -33.89
C GLY A 3 29.04 9.80 -32.79
N PHE A 4 28.38 10.22 -31.72
CA PHE A 4 27.83 9.31 -30.72
C PHE A 4 26.40 9.74 -30.39
N THR A 5 25.46 9.21 -31.15
CA THR A 5 24.04 9.21 -30.81
C THR A 5 23.85 8.31 -29.59
N THR A 6 23.64 8.90 -28.41
CA THR A 6 23.18 8.13 -27.25
C THR A 6 21.66 8.02 -27.30
N ALA A 7 21.22 6.82 -27.68
CA ALA A 7 19.84 6.39 -27.64
C ALA A 7 19.27 6.50 -26.21
N ALA A 8 18.05 7.02 -26.12
CA ALA A 8 17.21 6.91 -24.95
C ALA A 8 17.03 5.42 -24.60
N VAL A 9 17.51 5.00 -23.42
CA VAL A 9 17.11 3.72 -22.84
C VAL A 9 16.03 3.99 -21.79
N SER A 10 14.79 3.94 -22.25
CA SER A 10 13.64 3.72 -21.39
C SER A 10 13.79 2.32 -20.79
N ARG A 11 14.15 2.25 -19.50
CA ARG A 11 14.00 1.02 -18.72
C ARG A 11 12.68 1.06 -17.96
N GLU A 12 11.61 0.79 -18.71
CA GLU A 12 10.36 0.27 -18.15
C GLU A 12 10.70 -1.10 -17.52
N SER A 13 10.75 -1.15 -16.20
CA SER A 13 10.99 -2.40 -15.47
C SER A 13 9.68 -3.16 -15.35
N GLN A 14 9.35 -3.94 -16.39
CA GLN A 14 8.31 -4.96 -16.34
C GLN A 14 8.91 -6.27 -15.81
N ASP A 15 8.55 -6.65 -14.57
CA ASP A 15 8.78 -7.99 -14.02
C ASP A 15 7.46 -8.77 -14.06
N PRO A 16 7.30 -9.77 -14.97
CA PRO A 16 6.15 -10.64 -14.98
C PRO A 16 6.42 -11.87 -14.09
N THR A 17 6.32 -11.70 -12.79
CA THR A 17 6.14 -12.82 -11.86
C THR A 17 4.85 -12.62 -11.07
N PRO A 18 3.92 -13.59 -11.00
CA PRO A 18 2.73 -13.49 -10.16
C PRO A 18 3.13 -13.78 -8.71
N ARG A 19 4.09 -13.03 -8.17
CA ARG A 19 4.26 -12.90 -6.73
C ARG A 19 2.95 -12.31 -6.24
N LYS A 20 2.24 -13.07 -5.38
CA LYS A 20 1.05 -12.63 -4.64
C LYS A 20 1.18 -11.13 -4.38
N SER A 21 0.40 -10.34 -5.11
CA SER A 21 0.56 -8.90 -5.13
C SER A 21 0.53 -8.42 -3.69
N ILE A 22 1.67 -7.90 -3.22
CA ILE A 22 1.68 -7.09 -2.01
C ILE A 22 0.79 -5.92 -2.38
N GLN A 23 -0.48 -5.95 -1.96
CA GLN A 23 -1.40 -4.84 -2.20
C GLN A 23 -0.71 -3.60 -1.68
N LYS A 24 -0.49 -2.64 -2.58
CA LYS A 24 0.21 -1.42 -2.22
C LYS A 24 -0.66 -0.70 -1.20
N LEU A 25 -0.05 -0.03 -0.23
CA LEU A 25 -0.79 0.78 0.74
C LEU A 25 -1.67 1.83 0.05
N SER A 26 -1.24 2.32 -1.12
CA SER A 26 -2.00 3.20 -2.01
C SER A 26 -3.25 2.57 -2.63
N GLU A 27 -3.31 1.24 -2.76
CA GLU A 27 -4.48 0.51 -3.28
C GLU A 27 -5.45 0.11 -2.15
N SER A 28 -5.02 0.22 -0.89
CA SER A 28 -5.87 -0.03 0.27
C SER A 28 -6.76 1.17 0.56
N PHE A 29 -8.00 0.91 0.96
CA PHE A 29 -8.90 1.96 1.48
C PHE A 29 -8.44 2.52 2.84
N CYS A 30 -7.34 1.99 3.39
CA CYS A 30 -6.72 2.44 4.63
C CYS A 30 -5.63 3.50 4.44
N ALA A 31 -5.27 3.82 3.19
CA ALA A 31 -4.36 4.90 2.84
C ALA A 31 -4.66 6.24 3.55
N PRO A 32 -5.91 6.73 3.66
CA PRO A 32 -6.18 8.01 4.33
C PRO A 32 -5.87 7.97 5.83
N GLN A 33 -6.14 6.87 6.55
CA GLN A 33 -5.79 6.78 7.97
C GLN A 33 -4.28 6.69 8.16
N TYR A 34 -3.59 5.99 7.25
CA TYR A 34 -2.13 5.96 7.26
C TYR A 34 -1.53 7.36 7.06
N ALA A 35 -2.01 8.11 6.06
CA ALA A 35 -1.59 9.49 5.84
C ALA A 35 -1.88 10.38 7.05
N ALA A 36 -3.05 10.22 7.69
CA ALA A 36 -3.38 10.95 8.92
C ALA A 36 -2.44 10.60 10.09
N SER A 37 -2.06 9.33 10.24
CA SER A 37 -1.11 8.90 11.28
C SER A 37 0.29 9.46 11.06
N LEU A 38 0.75 9.54 9.81
CA LEU A 38 2.03 10.16 9.46
C LEU A 38 2.01 11.66 9.71
N LYS A 39 0.93 12.34 9.31
CA LYS A 39 0.78 13.78 9.56
C LYS A 39 0.82 14.09 11.06
N CYS A 40 0.14 13.27 11.88
CA CYS A 40 0.17 13.43 13.33
C CYS A 40 1.60 13.26 13.90
N LEU A 41 2.40 12.31 13.37
CA LEU A 41 3.80 12.18 13.75
C LEU A 41 4.61 13.42 13.39
N ASP A 42 4.45 13.94 12.16
CA ASP A 42 5.18 15.12 11.70
C ASP A 42 4.84 16.37 12.54
N ASP A 43 3.57 16.52 12.95
CA ASP A 43 3.12 17.64 13.80
C ASP A 43 3.52 17.49 15.28
N SER A 44 3.91 16.28 15.72
CA SER A 44 4.15 15.94 17.13
C SER A 44 5.61 15.58 17.42
N ASP A 45 6.57 15.99 16.61
CA ASP A 45 7.99 15.62 16.74
C ASP A 45 8.22 14.09 16.80
N TYR A 46 7.40 13.33 16.08
CA TYR A 46 7.39 11.87 16.05
C TYR A 46 6.96 11.20 17.38
N ASP A 47 6.26 11.92 18.27
CA ASP A 47 5.66 11.35 19.49
C ASP A 47 4.49 10.40 19.17
N LYS A 48 4.80 9.12 19.05
CA LYS A 48 3.82 8.04 18.81
C LYS A 48 2.70 7.97 19.85
N SER A 49 2.99 8.40 21.08
CA SER A 49 2.05 8.42 22.21
C SER A 49 0.87 9.36 21.97
N LYS A 50 1.06 10.47 21.25
CA LYS A 50 0.00 11.44 20.93
C LYS A 50 -0.87 10.98 19.73
N CYS A 51 -0.35 10.07 18.93
CA CYS A 51 -0.97 9.62 17.68
C CYS A 51 -1.51 8.19 17.72
N GLN A 52 -1.62 7.58 18.92
CA GLN A 52 -2.06 6.18 19.05
C GLN A 52 -3.41 5.93 18.38
N ASP A 53 -4.38 6.82 18.54
CA ASP A 53 -5.71 6.69 17.94
C ASP A 53 -5.66 6.55 16.41
N GLN A 54 -4.77 7.30 15.75
CA GLN A 54 -4.60 7.23 14.29
C GLN A 54 -3.98 5.90 13.87
N PHE A 55 -3.01 5.39 14.64
CA PHE A 55 -2.41 4.07 14.39
C PHE A 55 -3.38 2.93 14.66
N GLU A 56 -4.23 3.05 15.68
CA GLU A 56 -5.28 2.07 15.98
C GLU A 56 -6.35 2.05 14.91
N ALA A 57 -6.79 3.23 14.44
CA ALA A 57 -7.71 3.34 13.31
C ALA A 57 -7.13 2.69 12.05
N TYR A 58 -5.85 2.93 11.74
CA TYR A 58 -5.17 2.29 10.61
C TYR A 58 -5.09 0.76 10.77
N LYS A 59 -4.74 0.26 11.96
CA LYS A 59 -4.72 -1.19 12.26
C LYS A 59 -6.09 -1.84 12.11
N ALA A 60 -7.14 -1.18 12.62
CA ALA A 60 -8.52 -1.64 12.50
C ALA A 60 -8.94 -1.72 11.03
N CYS A 61 -8.61 -0.69 10.24
CA CYS A 61 -8.89 -0.70 8.81
C CYS A 61 -8.17 -1.85 8.08
N ARG A 62 -6.87 -2.05 8.35
CA ARG A 62 -6.09 -3.16 7.76
C ARG A 62 -6.66 -4.54 8.11
N LYS A 63 -7.26 -4.68 9.29
CA LYS A 63 -7.98 -5.89 9.69
C LYS A 63 -9.25 -6.07 8.87
N GLN A 64 -10.06 -5.03 8.71
CA GLN A 64 -11.27 -5.07 7.88
C GLN A 64 -10.97 -5.40 6.41
N GLU A 65 -9.91 -4.81 5.84
CA GLU A 65 -9.48 -5.10 4.47
C GLU A 65 -9.20 -6.60 4.28
N ARG A 66 -8.52 -7.21 5.26
CA ARG A 66 -8.25 -8.64 5.26
C ARG A 66 -9.53 -9.46 5.36
N GLU A 67 -10.48 -9.05 6.20
CA GLU A 67 -11.77 -9.74 6.37
C GLU A 67 -12.61 -9.70 5.09
N ILE A 68 -12.71 -8.54 4.43
CA ILE A 68 -13.41 -8.38 3.13
C ILE A 68 -12.78 -9.32 2.09
N ARG A 69 -11.44 -9.36 2.02
CA ARG A 69 -10.74 -10.23 1.08
C ARG A 69 -10.95 -11.72 1.39
N LEU A 70 -10.98 -12.10 2.67
CA LEU A 70 -11.26 -13.47 3.09
C LEU A 70 -12.71 -13.87 2.78
N GLU A 71 -13.68 -12.99 2.99
CA GLU A 71 -15.08 -13.24 2.66
C GLU A 71 -15.28 -13.39 1.15
N ALA A 72 -14.66 -12.53 0.34
CA ALA A 72 -14.66 -12.67 -1.11
C ALA A 72 -14.06 -14.02 -1.54
N ASN A 73 -12.94 -14.44 -0.95
CA ASN A 73 -12.34 -15.75 -1.24
C ASN A 73 -13.27 -16.91 -0.84
N ARG A 74 -13.95 -16.80 0.31
CA ARG A 74 -14.94 -17.80 0.75
C ARG A 74 -16.11 -17.87 -0.24
N LYS A 75 -16.66 -16.74 -0.68
CA LYS A 75 -17.74 -16.69 -1.66
C LYS A 75 -17.32 -17.28 -3.01
N SER A 76 -16.14 -16.93 -3.52
CA SER A 76 -15.61 -17.49 -4.76
C SER A 76 -15.40 -19.02 -4.69
N LYS A 77 -14.92 -19.54 -3.55
CA LYS A 77 -14.77 -20.99 -3.33
C LYS A 77 -16.08 -21.75 -3.12
N ARG A 78 -17.18 -21.05 -2.82
CA ARG A 78 -18.50 -21.67 -2.67
C ARG A 78 -19.27 -21.75 -3.99
N PHE A 79 -18.81 -21.03 -5.01
CA PHE A 79 -19.44 -20.97 -6.34
C PHE A 79 -18.81 -21.92 -7.36
N PHE A 80 -17.68 -22.55 -7.05
CA PHE A 80 -17.00 -23.56 -7.86
C PHE A 80 -16.90 -24.86 -7.06
#